data_AF-A0A9D6EPI2-F1
#
_entry.id   AF-A0A9D6EPI2-F1
#
_cell.length_a   1.000
_cell.length_b   1.000
_cell.length_c   1.000
_cell.angle_alpha   90.00
_cell.angle_beta   90.00
_cell.angle_gamma   90.00
#
_symmetry.space_group_name_H-M   'P 1'
#
loop_
_entity.id
_entity.type
_entity.pdbx_description
1 polymer ?
#
loop_
_entity_poly.entity_id
_entity_poly.type
_entity_poly.pdbx_seq_one_letter_code
_entity_poly.pdbx_strand_id
1 'polypeptide(L)'
;MVRRWLRLGLWVGGAAWASGIVGFAAGAAITDRLEQDNRFCIACHRPEKPLHAKVYRTFHPVDGAVVTLAGAHNAQAPVKCIDCHIGAGRKDYLIVKAIAAWDTARWIVGAYKDPKTLRYPLGDRTCLKCHPDGGQNPLVERTFHNAPYHRGPRNGCSDCHRSHLEAPSETRFLRLAMVKPLCDQCHQATLGIRGDRR
;
A
#
# COMPACT_ATOMS: atom_id res chain seq x y z
N MET A 1 -28.51 46.76 20.89
CA MET A 1 -27.77 45.65 21.54
C MET A 1 -27.62 44.41 20.65
N VAL A 2 -28.69 43.86 20.07
CA VAL A 2 -28.71 42.62 19.27
C VAL A 2 -27.66 42.57 18.13
N ARG A 3 -27.46 43.68 17.40
CA ARG A 3 -26.48 43.79 16.30
C ARG A 3 -25.02 43.61 16.73
N ARG A 4 -24.69 43.90 18.00
CA ARG A 4 -23.33 43.79 18.57
C ARG A 4 -23.02 42.34 18.98
N TRP A 5 -24.02 41.62 19.48
CA TRP A 5 -23.94 40.19 19.81
C TRP A 5 -23.85 39.29 18.56
N LEU A 6 -24.60 39.62 17.50
CA LEU A 6 -24.50 38.93 16.20
C LEU A 6 -23.10 39.06 15.57
N ARG A 7 -22.50 40.26 15.64
CA ARG A 7 -21.13 40.47 15.17
C ARG A 7 -20.12 39.68 16.00
N LEU A 8 -20.25 39.69 17.33
CA LEU A 8 -19.35 38.92 18.20
C LEU A 8 -19.45 37.41 17.94
N GLY A 9 -20.66 36.88 17.75
CA GLY A 9 -20.88 35.47 17.38
C GLY A 9 -20.26 35.08 16.03
N LEU A 10 -20.34 35.97 15.02
CA LEU A 10 -19.69 35.78 13.72
C LEU A 10 -18.15 35.80 13.83
N TRP A 11 -17.58 36.67 14.65
CA TRP A 11 -16.13 36.73 14.87
C TRP A 11 -15.61 35.50 15.63
N VAL A 12 -16.30 35.08 16.69
CA VAL A 12 -15.91 33.90 17.47
C VAL A 12 -16.07 32.62 16.64
N GLY A 13 -17.19 32.49 15.92
CA GLY A 13 -17.42 31.37 15.00
C GLY A 13 -16.39 31.33 13.85
N GLY A 14 -16.09 32.50 13.27
CA GLY A 14 -15.08 32.63 12.22
C GLY A 14 -13.66 32.29 12.70
N ALA A 15 -13.27 32.77 13.89
CA ALA A 15 -11.97 32.48 14.48
C ALA A 15 -11.79 31.00 14.84
N ALA A 16 -12.84 30.36 15.39
CA ALA A 16 -12.82 28.93 15.69
C ALA A 16 -12.68 28.09 14.41
N TRP A 17 -13.41 28.44 13.35
CA TRP A 17 -13.34 27.76 12.06
C TRP A 17 -11.97 27.91 11.39
N ALA A 18 -11.42 29.13 11.36
CA ALA A 18 -10.09 29.39 10.82
C ALA A 18 -9.01 28.60 11.59
N SER A 19 -9.08 28.58 12.92
CA SER A 19 -8.16 27.81 13.77
C SER A 19 -8.25 26.31 13.48
N GLY A 20 -9.47 25.79 13.29
CA GLY A 20 -9.68 24.38 12.89
C GLY A 20 -9.04 24.04 11.55
N ILE A 21 -9.16 24.91 10.55
CA ILE A 21 -8.53 24.71 9.23
C ILE A 21 -7.01 24.73 9.33
N VAL A 22 -6.46 25.72 10.03
CA VAL A 22 -5.01 25.84 10.23
C VAL A 22 -4.47 24.60 10.94
N GLY A 23 -5.15 24.17 12.02
CA GLY A 23 -4.79 22.95 12.74
C GLY A 23 -4.84 21.70 11.86
N PHE A 24 -5.88 21.55 11.04
CA PHE A 24 -6.00 20.43 10.10
C PHE A 24 -4.88 20.43 9.05
N ALA A 25 -4.61 21.58 8.42
CA ALA A 25 -3.57 21.71 7.42
C ALA A 25 -2.17 21.43 8.00
N ALA A 26 -1.88 21.95 9.19
CA ALA A 26 -0.64 21.67 9.90
C ALA A 26 -0.51 20.19 10.27
N GLY A 27 -1.58 19.56 10.78
CA GLY A 27 -1.61 18.14 11.09
C GLY A 27 -1.35 17.26 9.86
N ALA A 28 -2.00 17.58 8.74
CA ALA A 28 -1.76 16.88 7.47
C ALA A 28 -0.28 16.99 7.06
N ALA A 29 0.29 18.20 7.04
CA ALA A 29 1.69 18.42 6.66
C ALA A 29 2.69 17.70 7.59
N ILE A 30 2.43 17.69 8.90
CA ILE A 30 3.26 16.97 9.87
C ILE A 30 3.18 15.46 9.61
N THR A 31 1.98 14.90 9.44
CA THR A 31 1.82 13.47 9.18
C THR A 31 2.48 13.06 7.87
N ASP A 32 2.35 13.86 6.81
CA ASP A 32 3.04 13.64 5.53
C ASP A 32 4.55 13.57 5.70
N ARG A 33 5.12 14.47 6.52
CA ARG A 33 6.55 14.48 6.81
C ARG A 33 6.98 13.25 7.60
N LEU A 34 6.21 12.85 8.60
CA LEU A 34 6.50 11.68 9.44
C LEU A 34 6.41 10.38 8.63
N GLU A 35 5.43 10.26 7.73
CA GLU A 35 5.25 9.08 6.86
C GLU A 35 6.38 8.87 5.84
N GLN A 36 7.26 9.86 5.66
CA GLN A 36 8.49 9.68 4.88
C GLN A 36 9.54 8.82 5.60
N ASP A 37 9.39 8.60 6.90
CA ASP A 37 10.24 7.71 7.69
C ASP A 37 9.49 6.40 7.97
N ASN A 38 10.01 5.28 7.45
CA ASN A 38 9.38 3.97 7.64
C ASN A 38 9.25 3.58 9.13
N ARG A 39 10.08 4.14 10.01
CA ARG A 39 9.97 3.93 11.46
C ARG A 39 8.69 4.51 12.03
N PHE A 40 8.14 5.57 11.43
CA PHE A 40 6.86 6.13 11.85
C PHE A 40 5.72 5.14 11.66
N CYS A 41 5.71 4.39 10.56
CA CYS A 41 4.67 3.40 10.26
C CYS A 41 4.60 2.25 11.29
N ILE A 42 5.68 2.00 12.03
CA ILE A 42 5.76 1.01 13.12
C ILE A 42 5.76 1.62 14.51
N ALA A 43 5.76 2.95 14.63
CA ALA A 43 5.89 3.64 15.91
C ALA A 43 4.63 3.52 16.78
N CYS A 44 3.47 3.27 16.16
CA CYS A 44 2.19 3.14 16.86
C CYS A 44 2.05 1.78 17.57
N HIS A 45 2.92 1.40 18.52
CA HIS A 45 2.67 0.34 19.53
C HIS A 45 3.70 0.26 20.67
N ARG A 46 3.28 -0.44 21.75
CA ARG A 46 4.01 -0.70 23.01
C ARG A 46 5.28 -1.53 22.78
N PRO A 47 6.30 -1.45 23.67
CA PRO A 47 7.57 -2.18 23.54
C PRO A 47 7.41 -3.69 23.33
N GLU A 48 6.35 -4.30 23.87
CA GLU A 48 6.15 -5.75 23.81
C GLU A 48 5.62 -6.26 22.45
N LYS A 49 4.95 -5.42 21.65
CA LYS A 49 4.32 -5.85 20.38
C LYS A 49 4.17 -4.72 19.36
N PRO A 50 5.24 -4.29 18.69
CA PRO A 50 5.17 -3.24 17.67
C PRO A 50 4.26 -3.63 16.50
N LEU A 51 3.50 -2.65 15.99
CA LEU A 51 2.59 -2.84 14.86
C LEU A 51 3.42 -3.11 13.61
N HIS A 52 2.96 -4.02 12.74
CA HIS A 52 3.68 -4.35 11.51
C HIS A 52 5.13 -4.83 11.72
N ALA A 53 5.55 -5.24 12.92
CA ALA A 53 6.96 -5.57 13.20
C ALA A 53 7.52 -6.66 12.27
N LYS A 54 6.72 -7.68 11.95
CA LYS A 54 7.12 -8.72 10.98
C LYS A 54 7.30 -8.12 9.58
N VAL A 55 6.36 -7.30 9.14
CA VAL A 55 6.36 -6.64 7.82
C VAL A 55 7.57 -5.71 7.69
N TYR A 56 7.87 -4.95 8.74
CA TYR A 56 9.01 -4.04 8.77
C TYR A 56 10.35 -4.79 8.70
N ARG A 57 10.51 -5.89 9.45
CA ARG A 57 11.73 -6.70 9.39
C ARG A 57 11.99 -7.29 8.01
N THR A 58 10.95 -7.75 7.31
CA THR A 58 11.11 -8.30 5.96
C THR A 58 11.22 -7.23 4.87
N PHE A 59 10.82 -5.99 5.17
CA PHE A 59 11.00 -4.81 4.32
C PHE A 59 12.38 -4.18 4.46
N HIS A 60 12.97 -4.20 5.67
CA HIS A 60 14.31 -3.73 5.95
C HIS A 60 15.22 -4.90 6.34
N PRO A 61 15.70 -5.70 5.36
CA PRO A 61 16.54 -6.85 5.65
C PRO A 61 17.89 -6.40 6.24
N VAL A 62 18.16 -6.79 7.48
CA VAL A 62 19.39 -6.40 8.21
C VAL A 62 20.59 -7.23 7.76
N ASP A 63 20.37 -8.49 7.37
CA ASP A 63 21.43 -9.43 6.99
C ASP A 63 21.58 -9.57 5.46
N GLY A 64 21.01 -8.64 4.68
CA GLY A 64 21.02 -8.67 3.21
C GLY A 64 20.09 -9.73 2.58
N ALA A 65 19.49 -10.62 3.37
CA ALA A 65 18.54 -11.61 2.89
C ALA A 65 17.21 -10.96 2.45
N VAL A 66 17.08 -10.73 1.14
CA VAL A 66 15.86 -10.20 0.52
C VAL A 66 14.88 -11.35 0.25
N VAL A 67 13.93 -11.53 1.16
CA VAL A 67 12.95 -12.64 1.09
C VAL A 67 11.54 -12.19 0.67
N THR A 68 11.32 -10.89 0.47
CA THR A 68 10.04 -10.36 -0.01
C THR A 68 10.27 -9.35 -1.13
N LEU A 69 9.27 -9.20 -2.01
CA LEU A 69 9.33 -8.20 -3.06
C LEU A 69 9.42 -6.77 -2.49
N ALA A 70 8.75 -6.49 -1.38
CA ALA A 70 8.84 -5.19 -0.72
C ALA A 70 10.26 -4.92 -0.20
N GLY A 71 10.91 -5.93 0.40
CA GLY A 71 12.31 -5.83 0.81
C GLY A 71 13.24 -5.63 -0.38
N ALA A 72 12.94 -6.25 -1.52
CA ALA A 72 13.70 -6.06 -2.76
C ALA A 72 13.59 -4.62 -3.27
N HIS A 73 12.39 -4.04 -3.21
CA HIS A 73 12.21 -2.64 -3.51
C HIS A 73 13.06 -1.79 -2.58
N ASN A 74 12.94 -1.93 -1.26
CA ASN A 74 13.71 -1.12 -0.30
C ASN A 74 15.23 -1.23 -0.49
N ALA A 75 15.74 -2.42 -0.81
CA ALA A 75 17.17 -2.66 -1.01
C ALA A 75 17.71 -2.06 -2.32
N GLN A 76 16.91 -1.99 -3.39
CA GLN A 76 17.38 -1.58 -4.73
C GLN A 76 17.14 -0.11 -5.04
N ALA A 77 16.01 0.42 -4.61
CA ALA A 77 15.66 1.83 -4.70
C ALA A 77 15.12 2.20 -3.32
N PRO A 78 15.55 3.27 -2.64
CA PRO A 78 15.16 3.57 -1.26
C PRO A 78 13.66 3.94 -1.10
N VAL A 79 12.78 3.03 -1.53
CA VAL A 79 11.33 3.05 -1.52
C VAL A 79 10.91 2.96 -0.07
N LYS A 80 9.97 3.82 0.27
CA LYS A 80 9.35 3.93 1.58
C LYS A 80 8.02 3.18 1.58
N CYS A 81 7.50 2.89 2.78
CA CYS A 81 6.17 2.32 2.94
C CYS A 81 5.12 3.17 2.20
N ILE A 82 5.21 4.50 2.33
CA ILE A 82 4.22 5.41 1.78
C ILE A 82 4.20 5.45 0.25
N ASP A 83 5.33 5.17 -0.41
CA ASP A 83 5.42 5.21 -1.88
C ASP A 83 4.46 4.21 -2.54
N CYS A 84 4.23 3.07 -1.88
CA CYS A 84 3.22 2.10 -2.26
C CYS A 84 1.87 2.37 -1.57
N HIS A 85 1.86 2.59 -0.25
CA HIS A 85 0.62 2.56 0.53
C HIS A 85 -0.26 3.81 0.40
N ILE A 86 0.28 4.95 -0.09
CA ILE A 86 -0.52 6.18 -0.26
C ILE A 86 -1.43 6.16 -1.49
N GLY A 87 -1.29 5.15 -2.35
CA GLY A 87 -2.00 5.05 -3.62
C GLY A 87 -1.47 5.97 -4.71
N ALA A 88 -2.09 5.98 -5.89
CA ALA A 88 -1.52 6.52 -7.11
C ALA A 88 -1.87 7.99 -7.41
N GLY A 89 -2.97 8.48 -6.84
CA GLY A 89 -3.42 9.85 -7.08
C GLY A 89 -4.07 10.49 -5.86
N ARG A 90 -4.54 11.72 -6.05
CA ARG A 90 -5.15 12.54 -4.98
C ARG A 90 -6.34 11.85 -4.30
N LYS A 91 -7.17 11.14 -5.07
CA LYS A 91 -8.31 10.38 -4.52
C LYS A 91 -7.85 9.29 -3.57
N ASP A 92 -6.86 8.49 -3.99
CA ASP A 92 -6.33 7.39 -3.21
C ASP A 92 -5.66 7.91 -1.94
N TYR A 93 -4.86 8.97 -2.08
CA TYR A 93 -4.25 9.71 -0.98
C TYR A 93 -5.30 10.11 0.08
N LEU A 94 -6.39 10.75 -0.33
CA LEU A 94 -7.44 11.20 0.59
C LEU A 94 -8.12 10.02 1.31
N ILE A 95 -8.36 8.91 0.60
CA ILE A 95 -8.95 7.69 1.18
C ILE A 95 -8.00 7.09 2.22
N VAL A 96 -6.72 6.93 1.88
CA VAL A 96 -5.71 6.37 2.77
C VAL A 96 -5.52 7.24 4.01
N LYS A 97 -5.48 8.58 3.86
CA LYS A 97 -5.42 9.52 4.98
C LYS A 97 -6.64 9.44 5.88
N ALA A 98 -7.84 9.31 5.32
CA ALA A 98 -9.06 9.12 6.12
C ALA A 98 -9.03 7.81 6.90
N ILE A 99 -8.55 6.71 6.29
CA ILE A 99 -8.36 5.42 6.97
C ILE A 99 -7.34 5.57 8.11
N ALA A 100 -6.20 6.22 7.86
CA ALA A 100 -5.15 6.43 8.86
C ALA A 100 -5.64 7.28 10.04
N ALA A 101 -6.40 8.35 9.77
CA ALA A 101 -7.01 9.18 10.81
C ALA A 101 -8.01 8.39 11.66
N TRP A 102 -8.87 7.58 11.03
CA TRP A 102 -9.80 6.70 11.72
C TRP A 102 -9.08 5.65 12.58
N ASP A 103 -8.03 5.03 12.04
CA ASP A 103 -7.22 4.05 12.77
C ASP A 103 -6.48 4.67 13.95
N THR A 104 -6.00 5.90 13.79
CA THR A 104 -5.42 6.68 14.89
C THR A 104 -6.45 6.94 15.98
N ALA A 105 -7.67 7.38 15.63
CA ALA A 105 -8.73 7.59 16.61
C ALA A 105 -9.10 6.30 17.37
N ARG A 106 -9.22 5.18 16.64
CA ARG A 106 -9.44 3.85 17.25
C ARG A 106 -8.30 3.43 18.16
N TRP A 107 -7.06 3.77 17.80
CA TRP A 107 -5.89 3.46 18.60
C TRP A 107 -5.87 4.25 19.91
N ILE A 108 -6.17 5.56 19.86
CA ILE A 108 -6.25 6.42 21.05
C ILE A 108 -7.23 5.86 22.08
N VAL A 109 -8.38 5.34 21.63
CA VAL A 109 -9.41 4.77 22.53
C VAL A 109 -9.20 3.28 22.86
N GLY A 110 -8.06 2.69 22.47
CA GLY A 110 -7.75 1.28 22.75
C GLY A 110 -8.57 0.25 21.94
N ALA A 111 -9.27 0.68 20.90
CA ALA A 111 -10.14 -0.16 20.07
C ALA A 111 -9.50 -0.61 18.74
N TYR A 112 -8.21 -0.30 18.54
CA TYR A 112 -7.48 -0.66 17.32
C TYR A 112 -7.07 -2.14 17.32
N LYS A 113 -7.20 -2.78 16.15
CA LYS A 113 -6.74 -4.14 15.89
C LYS A 113 -5.94 -4.12 14.59
N ASP A 114 -4.76 -4.74 14.62
CA ASP A 114 -3.89 -4.86 13.45
C ASP A 114 -4.65 -5.58 12.31
N PRO A 115 -4.84 -4.92 11.15
CA PRO A 115 -5.58 -5.52 10.05
C PRO A 115 -4.77 -6.67 9.40
N LYS A 116 -5.46 -7.79 9.10
CA LYS A 116 -4.83 -8.92 8.39
C LYS A 116 -4.60 -8.65 6.90
N THR A 117 -5.30 -7.66 6.35
CA THR A 117 -5.25 -7.26 4.94
C THR A 117 -5.36 -5.75 4.82
N LEU A 118 -4.93 -5.20 3.69
CA LEU A 118 -5.13 -3.78 3.41
C LEU A 118 -6.62 -3.45 3.27
N ARG A 119 -7.07 -2.42 3.98
CA ARG A 119 -8.42 -1.86 3.79
C ARG A 119 -8.57 -1.12 2.45
N TYR A 120 -7.46 -0.62 1.93
CA TYR A 120 -7.37 -0.04 0.60
C TYR A 120 -6.30 -0.82 -0.18
N PRO A 121 -6.70 -1.78 -1.04
CA PRO A 121 -5.75 -2.67 -1.73
C PRO A 121 -4.90 -1.91 -2.75
N LEU A 122 -3.67 -2.40 -2.97
CA LEU A 122 -2.78 -1.83 -3.99
C LEU A 122 -3.29 -2.15 -5.39
N GLY A 123 -3.72 -1.13 -6.13
CA GLY A 123 -4.02 -1.23 -7.55
C GLY A 123 -2.79 -1.05 -8.43
N ASP A 124 -2.88 -1.47 -9.69
CA ASP A 124 -1.80 -1.40 -10.69
C ASP A 124 -1.21 -0.01 -10.83
N ARG A 125 -2.05 1.02 -10.77
CA ARG A 125 -1.63 2.43 -10.83
C ARG A 125 -0.55 2.79 -9.81
N THR A 126 -0.50 2.09 -8.68
CA THR A 126 0.55 2.28 -7.67
C THR A 126 1.90 1.79 -8.19
N CYS A 127 1.92 0.61 -8.83
CA CYS A 127 3.12 0.01 -9.40
C CYS A 127 3.59 0.80 -10.62
N LEU A 128 2.64 1.23 -11.46
CA LEU A 128 2.91 1.99 -12.69
C LEU A 128 3.52 3.39 -12.44
N LYS A 129 3.53 3.90 -11.20
CA LYS A 129 4.30 5.10 -10.85
C LYS A 129 5.78 4.97 -11.18
N CYS A 130 6.33 3.77 -10.94
CA CYS A 130 7.76 3.47 -11.10
C CYS A 130 8.02 2.44 -12.22
N HIS A 131 7.00 1.68 -12.62
CA HIS A 131 7.07 0.70 -13.71
C HIS A 131 6.11 1.10 -14.85
N PRO A 132 6.38 2.19 -15.59
CA PRO A 132 5.48 2.68 -16.63
C PRO A 132 5.18 1.63 -17.71
N ASP A 133 6.14 0.74 -17.97
CA ASP A 133 6.02 -0.33 -18.97
C ASP A 133 5.38 -1.62 -18.41
N GLY A 134 4.82 -1.58 -17.19
CA GLY A 134 4.11 -2.71 -16.58
C GLY A 134 4.99 -3.95 -16.34
N GLY A 135 6.29 -3.74 -16.10
CA GLY A 135 7.26 -4.82 -15.88
C GLY A 135 7.84 -5.43 -17.17
N GLN A 136 7.57 -4.82 -18.33
CA GLN A 136 8.26 -5.17 -19.57
C GLN A 136 9.74 -4.81 -19.47
N ASN A 137 10.59 -5.65 -20.08
CA ASN A 137 12.01 -5.39 -20.20
C ASN A 137 12.45 -5.77 -21.62
N PRO A 138 12.73 -4.81 -22.51
CA PRO A 138 13.03 -5.10 -23.92
C PRO A 138 14.27 -5.99 -24.10
N LEU A 139 15.14 -6.09 -23.09
CA LEU A 139 16.35 -6.89 -23.13
C LEU A 139 16.13 -8.36 -22.77
N VAL A 140 14.92 -8.76 -22.36
CA VAL A 140 14.63 -10.13 -21.90
C VAL A 140 13.42 -10.71 -22.62
N GLU A 141 13.62 -11.19 -23.85
CA GLU A 141 12.55 -11.62 -24.77
C GLU A 141 11.59 -12.67 -24.19
N ARG A 142 12.05 -13.54 -23.26
CA ARG A 142 11.27 -14.65 -22.70
C ARG A 142 10.59 -14.38 -21.35
N THR A 143 10.27 -13.12 -21.04
CA THR A 143 9.48 -12.81 -19.83
C THR A 143 7.98 -12.81 -20.11
N PHE A 144 7.19 -13.12 -19.07
CA PHE A 144 5.73 -13.10 -19.13
C PHE A 144 5.19 -11.79 -19.71
N HIS A 145 5.64 -10.63 -19.20
CA HIS A 145 5.13 -9.32 -19.61
C HIS A 145 5.49 -8.91 -21.06
N ASN A 146 6.54 -9.50 -21.64
CA ASN A 146 6.95 -9.19 -23.01
C ASN A 146 6.17 -9.98 -24.07
N ALA A 147 5.60 -11.13 -23.68
CA ALA A 147 4.80 -11.96 -24.57
C ALA A 147 3.56 -11.19 -25.06
N PRO A 148 3.30 -11.11 -26.38
CA PRO A 148 2.19 -10.32 -26.93
C PRO A 148 0.82 -10.63 -26.29
N TYR A 149 0.55 -11.91 -26.01
CA TYR A 149 -0.71 -12.38 -25.43
C TYR A 149 -0.86 -12.11 -23.91
N HIS A 150 0.19 -11.60 -23.26
CA HIS A 150 0.20 -11.26 -21.83
C HIS A 150 0.42 -9.76 -21.60
N ARG A 151 0.31 -8.94 -22.65
CA ARG A 151 0.32 -7.48 -22.53
C ARG A 151 -1.04 -7.02 -22.02
N GLY A 152 -1.10 -6.58 -20.76
CA GLY A 152 -2.35 -6.16 -20.11
C GLY A 152 -3.23 -7.34 -19.69
N PRO A 153 -2.73 -8.26 -18.84
CA PRO A 153 -3.57 -9.31 -18.28
C PRO A 153 -4.73 -8.68 -17.49
N ARG A 154 -5.86 -9.40 -17.38
CA ARG A 154 -7.00 -8.94 -16.56
C ARG A 154 -6.68 -8.86 -15.07
N ASN A 155 -5.68 -9.63 -14.63
CA ASN A 155 -5.22 -9.66 -13.24
C ASN A 155 -4.28 -8.48 -12.98
N GLY A 156 -4.38 -7.86 -11.82
CA GLY A 156 -3.52 -6.76 -11.43
C GLY A 156 -2.10 -7.23 -11.07
N CYS A 157 -1.17 -6.28 -11.00
CA CYS A 157 0.23 -6.53 -10.64
C CYS A 157 0.33 -7.30 -9.31
N SER A 158 -0.46 -6.89 -8.31
CA SER A 158 -0.41 -7.45 -6.95
C SER A 158 -1.11 -8.82 -6.81
N ASP A 159 -1.84 -9.27 -7.84
CA ASP A 159 -2.45 -10.60 -7.83
C ASP A 159 -1.39 -11.68 -8.02
N CYS A 160 -0.39 -11.42 -8.87
CA CYS A 160 0.79 -12.27 -9.05
C CYS A 160 1.90 -11.92 -8.05
N HIS A 161 2.19 -10.63 -7.90
CA HIS A 161 3.33 -10.11 -7.13
C HIS A 161 2.91 -9.57 -5.76
N ARG A 162 2.77 -10.46 -4.76
CA ARG A 162 2.44 -10.04 -3.39
C ARG A 162 3.66 -9.48 -2.66
N SER A 163 3.63 -8.19 -2.37
CA SER A 163 4.78 -7.44 -1.87
C SER A 163 5.41 -8.00 -0.59
N HIS A 164 4.61 -8.38 0.41
CA HIS A 164 5.12 -8.82 1.72
C HIS A 164 5.10 -10.33 1.95
N LEU A 165 4.71 -11.13 0.95
CA LEU A 165 4.79 -12.58 1.08
C LEU A 165 6.22 -13.04 0.81
N GLU A 166 6.68 -13.97 1.64
CA GLU A 166 7.99 -14.58 1.48
C GLU A 166 8.04 -15.42 0.20
N ALA A 167 9.01 -15.11 -0.65
CA ALA A 167 9.31 -15.83 -1.88
C ALA A 167 10.76 -15.52 -2.30
N PRO A 168 11.47 -16.49 -2.91
CA PRO A 168 12.85 -16.29 -3.34
C PRO A 168 12.94 -15.34 -4.55
N SER A 169 14.10 -14.69 -4.69
CA SER A 169 14.39 -13.77 -5.80
C SER A 169 14.45 -14.50 -7.16
N GLU A 170 14.79 -15.78 -7.13
CA GLU A 170 14.91 -16.72 -8.23
C GLU A 170 13.56 -16.96 -8.90
N THR A 171 12.47 -16.97 -8.12
CA THR A 171 11.10 -17.00 -8.66
C THR A 171 10.55 -15.60 -8.89
N ARG A 172 11.39 -14.56 -8.82
CA ARG A 172 11.00 -13.14 -8.88
C ARG A 172 9.91 -12.81 -7.87
N PHE A 173 10.04 -13.38 -6.68
CA PHE A 173 9.09 -13.23 -5.57
C PHE A 173 7.68 -13.75 -5.88
N LEU A 174 7.54 -14.64 -6.88
CA LEU A 174 6.28 -15.30 -7.20
C LEU A 174 6.11 -16.57 -6.36
N ARG A 175 4.87 -16.81 -5.91
CA ARG A 175 4.48 -18.05 -5.26
C ARG A 175 3.61 -18.87 -6.20
N LEU A 176 4.08 -20.05 -6.60
CA LEU A 176 3.39 -20.88 -7.60
C LEU A 176 1.94 -21.21 -7.19
N ALA A 177 1.72 -21.52 -5.91
CA ALA A 177 0.38 -21.78 -5.38
C ALA A 177 -0.62 -20.61 -5.55
N MET A 178 -0.12 -19.38 -5.69
CA MET A 178 -0.93 -18.19 -5.92
C MET A 178 -1.08 -17.87 -7.40
N VAL A 179 -0.01 -18.00 -8.17
CA VAL A 179 0.05 -17.61 -9.58
C VAL A 179 -0.62 -18.65 -10.47
N LYS A 180 -0.43 -19.94 -10.19
CA LYS A 180 -0.95 -21.02 -11.04
C LYS A 180 -2.47 -20.94 -11.22
N PRO A 181 -3.29 -20.73 -10.17
CA PRO A 181 -4.73 -20.57 -10.37
C PRO A 181 -5.11 -19.38 -11.27
N LEU A 182 -4.30 -18.32 -11.31
CA LEU A 182 -4.53 -17.17 -12.19
C LEU A 182 -4.24 -17.53 -13.65
N CYS A 183 -3.19 -18.30 -13.91
CA CYS A 183 -2.91 -18.85 -15.24
C CYS A 183 -4.04 -19.78 -15.69
N ASP A 184 -4.49 -20.65 -14.79
CA ASP A 184 -5.54 -21.63 -15.09
C ASP A 184 -6.85 -20.92 -15.49
N GLN A 185 -7.20 -19.75 -14.94
CA GLN A 185 -8.43 -19.03 -15.32
C GLN A 185 -8.55 -18.73 -16.83
N CYS A 186 -7.43 -18.50 -17.52
CA CYS A 186 -7.42 -18.25 -18.96
C CYS A 186 -7.03 -19.49 -19.76
N HIS A 187 -6.13 -20.32 -19.23
CA HIS A 187 -5.60 -21.51 -19.92
C HIS A 187 -6.42 -22.79 -19.69
N GLN A 188 -7.42 -22.77 -18.81
CA GLN A 188 -8.33 -23.90 -18.59
C GLN A 188 -9.08 -24.31 -19.86
N ALA A 189 -9.28 -23.39 -20.82
CA ALA A 189 -9.85 -23.71 -22.12
C ALA A 189 -8.91 -24.49 -23.06
N THR A 190 -7.59 -24.48 -22.81
CA THR A 190 -6.59 -25.01 -23.75
C THR A 190 -5.95 -26.33 -23.32
N LEU A 191 -6.05 -26.72 -22.04
CA LEU A 191 -5.40 -27.94 -21.53
C LEU A 191 -6.28 -29.19 -21.53
N GLY A 192 -7.57 -29.12 -21.87
CA GLY A 192 -8.39 -30.32 -22.07
C GLY A 192 -8.47 -31.27 -20.86
N ILE A 193 -8.09 -30.83 -19.66
CA ILE A 193 -8.29 -31.61 -18.44
C ILE A 193 -9.74 -31.38 -18.02
N ARG A 194 -10.65 -32.13 -18.66
CA ARG A 194 -11.88 -32.55 -17.99
C ARG A 194 -11.43 -33.19 -16.69
N GLY A 195 -11.69 -32.52 -15.58
CA GLY A 195 -11.62 -33.16 -14.28
C GLY A 195 -12.55 -34.36 -14.31
N ASP A 196 -11.99 -35.56 -14.44
CA ASP A 196 -12.68 -36.77 -14.03
C ASP A 196 -12.82 -36.64 -12.51
N ARG A 197 -14.03 -36.28 -12.09
CA ARG A 197 -14.46 -36.45 -10.71
C ARG A 197 -14.56 -37.95 -10.47
N ARG A 198 -13.56 -38.50 -9.78
CA ARG A 198 -13.73 -39.70 -8.95
C ARG A 198 -13.34 -39.36 -7.53
#